data_AF-A0A969NDW3-F1
#
_entry.id   AF-A0A969NDW3-F1
#
_cell.length_a   1.000
_cell.length_b   1.000
_cell.length_c   1.000
_cell.angle_alpha   90.00
_cell.angle_beta   90.00
_cell.angle_gamma   90.00
#
_symmetry.space_group_name_H-M   'P 1'
#
loop_
_entity.id
_entity.type
_entity.pdbx_description
1 polymer ?
#
loop_
_entity_poly.entity_id
_entity_poly.type
_entity_poly.pdbx_seq_one_letter_code
_entity_poly.pdbx_strand_id
1 'polypeptide(L)'
;MDISTDNKSGINYYSVADGYISRILVSPRGLGNALYITHLNGYVSVYAHMSEFNDNVAQYIYKIQHNKQEFEQDVYPLPNIFPVKRGDYIGKSGNTGHSYGAHLHFELREQDSETPVNPLYAYDIKDNTPPKINGVYLYRFNNEYYNPDEQETLSKVEGRTIRTYGITGFGLEIHDYITGYGNRFGVYQLELLSMIVFTFC
;
A
#
# COMPACT_ATOMS: atom_id res chain seq x y z
N MET A 1 -1.78 0.68 0.57
CA MET A 1 -2.47 0.46 -0.72
C MET A 1 -3.45 1.59 -0.89
N ASP A 2 -3.42 2.26 -2.04
CA ASP A 2 -4.32 3.37 -2.30
C ASP A 2 -5.46 2.92 -3.22
N ILE A 3 -6.69 3.17 -2.79
CA ILE A 3 -7.91 2.86 -3.54
C ILE A 3 -8.54 4.18 -3.95
N SER A 4 -8.63 4.39 -5.27
CA SER A 4 -9.24 5.60 -5.84
C SER A 4 -10.69 5.75 -5.38
N THR A 5 -11.05 6.96 -4.97
CA THR A 5 -12.44 7.37 -4.77
C THR A 5 -12.91 8.31 -5.89
N ASP A 6 -12.27 8.26 -7.06
CA ASP A 6 -12.44 9.19 -8.18
C ASP A 6 -12.27 10.66 -7.75
N ASN A 7 -11.34 10.92 -6.82
CA ASN A 7 -11.15 12.21 -6.15
C ASN A 7 -12.41 12.74 -5.45
N LYS A 8 -13.36 11.87 -5.09
CA LYS A 8 -14.55 12.23 -4.31
C LYS A 8 -14.33 11.92 -2.84
N SER A 9 -14.50 12.93 -2.01
CA SER A 9 -14.66 12.78 -0.56
C SER A 9 -16.09 12.37 -0.21
N GLY A 10 -16.29 11.83 0.99
CA GLY A 10 -17.61 11.48 1.50
C GLY A 10 -18.08 10.06 1.16
N ILE A 11 -17.23 9.22 0.56
CA ILE A 11 -17.54 7.80 0.33
C ILE A 11 -17.45 7.07 1.66
N ASN A 12 -18.47 6.28 1.99
CA ASN A 12 -18.50 5.52 3.24
C ASN A 12 -17.38 4.46 3.27
N TYR A 13 -16.66 4.44 4.38
CA TYR A 13 -15.73 3.36 4.74
C TYR A 13 -16.42 2.39 5.69
N TYR A 14 -16.10 1.11 5.49
CA TYR A 14 -16.66 0.01 6.25
C TYR A 14 -15.53 -0.90 6.77
N SER A 15 -15.72 -1.50 7.94
CA SER A 15 -14.74 -2.44 8.49
C SER A 15 -14.65 -3.69 7.61
N VAL A 16 -13.43 -4.08 7.23
CA VAL A 16 -13.19 -5.29 6.41
C VAL A 16 -13.45 -6.60 7.16
N ALA A 17 -13.37 -6.58 8.50
CA ALA A 17 -13.56 -7.74 9.35
C ALA A 17 -14.04 -7.37 10.76
N ASP A 18 -14.46 -8.38 11.53
CA ASP A 18 -14.79 -8.24 12.95
C ASP A 18 -13.56 -7.83 13.77
N GLY A 19 -13.74 -6.99 14.79
CA GLY A 19 -12.65 -6.51 15.61
C GLY A 19 -13.06 -5.41 16.57
N TYR A 20 -12.10 -4.54 16.90
CA TYR A 20 -12.33 -3.32 17.67
C TYR A 20 -11.39 -2.20 17.21
N ILE A 21 -11.81 -0.96 17.38
CA ILE A 21 -10.95 0.20 17.08
C ILE A 21 -9.90 0.31 18.19
N SER A 22 -8.65 0.04 17.85
CA SER A 22 -7.52 -0.06 18.78
C SER A 22 -6.67 1.22 18.84
N ARG A 23 -6.71 2.03 17.79
CA ARG A 23 -6.07 3.35 17.75
C ARG A 23 -6.85 4.31 16.87
N ILE A 24 -6.97 5.55 17.33
CA ILE A 24 -7.54 6.66 16.57
C ILE A 24 -6.49 7.75 16.49
N LEU A 25 -6.14 8.13 15.26
CA LEU A 25 -5.17 9.17 14.97
C LEU A 25 -5.88 10.37 14.34
N VAL A 26 -5.60 11.56 14.86
CA VAL A 26 -5.98 12.85 14.27
C VAL A 26 -4.73 13.69 14.16
N SER A 27 -4.30 13.96 12.93
CA SER A 27 -3.13 14.79 12.65
C SER A 27 -3.37 15.65 11.40
N PRO A 28 -2.83 16.89 11.33
CA PRO A 28 -2.79 17.66 10.10
C PRO A 28 -1.75 17.16 9.10
N ARG A 29 -0.89 16.20 9.48
CA ARG A 29 0.21 15.65 8.66
C ARG A 29 0.09 14.13 8.54
N GLY A 30 0.96 13.52 7.73
CA GLY A 30 1.03 12.07 7.58
C GLY A 30 -0.30 11.46 7.15
N LEU A 31 -0.78 10.45 7.89
CA LEU A 31 -2.03 9.74 7.60
C LEU A 31 -3.30 10.58 7.79
N GLY A 32 -3.20 11.78 8.35
CA GLY A 32 -4.36 12.62 8.60
C GLY A 32 -5.21 12.08 9.74
N ASN A 33 -6.52 11.98 9.50
CA ASN A 33 -7.41 11.20 10.34
C ASN A 33 -7.35 9.73 9.95
N ALA A 34 -7.02 8.86 10.91
CA ALA A 34 -6.91 7.43 10.66
C ALA A 34 -7.50 6.58 11.79
N LEU A 35 -8.03 5.43 11.39
CA LEU A 35 -8.51 4.38 12.29
C LEU A 35 -7.68 3.11 12.12
N TYR A 36 -7.32 2.52 13.25
CA TYR A 36 -6.72 1.20 13.32
C TYR A 36 -7.74 0.27 13.95
N ILE A 37 -8.02 -0.84 13.29
CA ILE A 37 -8.95 -1.86 13.76
C ILE A 37 -8.17 -3.15 13.97
N THR A 38 -8.09 -3.60 15.22
CA THR A 38 -7.46 -4.87 15.56
C THR A 38 -8.48 -5.99 15.42
N HIS A 39 -8.08 -7.05 14.71
CA HIS A 39 -8.91 -8.20 14.39
C HIS A 39 -8.45 -9.44 15.17
N LEU A 40 -9.38 -10.38 15.42
CA LEU A 40 -9.11 -11.60 16.18
C LEU A 40 -8.17 -12.59 15.47
N ASN A 41 -7.89 -12.36 14.19
CA ASN A 41 -7.01 -13.19 13.37
C ASN A 41 -5.53 -12.73 13.41
N GLY A 42 -5.17 -11.81 14.32
CA GLY A 42 -3.80 -11.33 14.47
C GLY A 42 -3.40 -10.21 13.50
N TYR A 43 -4.36 -9.62 12.80
CA TYR A 43 -4.13 -8.52 11.87
C TYR A 43 -4.74 -7.20 12.37
N VAL A 44 -4.18 -6.09 11.89
CA VAL A 44 -4.70 -4.74 12.08
C VAL A 44 -4.97 -4.13 10.70
N SER A 45 -6.19 -3.63 10.48
CA SER A 45 -6.50 -2.82 9.30
C SER A 45 -6.42 -1.34 9.62
N VAL A 46 -5.81 -0.57 8.71
CA VAL A 46 -5.64 0.88 8.84
C VAL A 46 -6.41 1.58 7.73
N TYR A 47 -7.22 2.58 8.10
CA TYR A 47 -7.97 3.43 7.19
C TYR A 47 -7.53 4.86 7.42
N ALA A 48 -6.89 5.49 6.44
CA ALA A 48 -6.32 6.82 6.57
C ALA A 48 -6.98 7.85 5.63
N HIS A 49 -6.55 9.11 5.78
CA HIS A 49 -7.06 10.28 5.06
C HIS A 49 -8.57 10.52 5.21
N MET A 50 -9.17 10.05 6.32
CA MET A 50 -10.62 10.11 6.52
C MET A 50 -11.10 11.55 6.70
N SER A 51 -12.21 11.94 6.07
CA SER A 51 -12.82 13.26 6.34
C SER A 51 -13.56 13.27 7.68
N GLU A 52 -14.12 12.14 8.07
CA GLU A 52 -15.05 11.99 9.18
C GLU A 52 -14.93 10.57 9.76
N PHE A 53 -15.00 10.43 11.08
CA PHE A 53 -15.22 9.15 11.73
C PHE A 53 -16.72 8.89 11.90
N ASN A 54 -17.12 7.68 12.30
CA ASN A 54 -18.50 7.48 12.75
C ASN A 54 -18.82 8.31 14.01
N ASP A 55 -20.10 8.53 14.27
CA ASP A 55 -20.57 9.43 15.34
C ASP A 55 -19.99 9.08 16.71
N ASN A 56 -19.87 7.80 17.04
CA ASN A 56 -19.36 7.34 18.33
C ASN A 56 -17.90 7.73 18.52
N VAL A 57 -17.05 7.49 17.52
CA VAL A 57 -15.63 7.84 17.54
C VAL A 57 -15.45 9.35 17.49
N ALA A 58 -16.21 10.05 16.65
CA ALA A 58 -16.15 11.50 16.52
C ALA A 58 -16.47 12.20 17.85
N GLN A 59 -17.53 11.78 18.54
CA GLN A 59 -17.89 12.30 19.87
C GLN A 59 -16.81 12.01 20.93
N TYR A 60 -16.18 10.83 20.88
CA TYR A 60 -15.12 10.46 21.81
C TYR A 60 -13.89 11.34 21.63
N ILE A 61 -13.43 11.52 20.39
CA ILE A 61 -12.29 12.39 20.07
C ILE A 61 -12.60 13.85 20.41
N TYR A 62 -13.79 14.34 20.08
CA TYR A 62 -14.21 15.70 20.43
C TYR A 62 -14.08 15.98 21.92
N LYS A 63 -14.52 15.05 22.79
CA LYS A 63 -14.38 15.20 24.25
C LYS A 63 -12.92 15.29 24.68
N ILE A 64 -12.05 14.48 24.09
CA ILE A 64 -10.62 14.49 24.40
C ILE A 64 -9.98 15.81 23.96
N GLN A 65 -10.20 16.23 22.71
CA GLN A 65 -9.68 17.48 22.18
C GLN A 65 -10.16 18.69 22.99
N HIS A 66 -11.45 18.72 23.35
CA HIS A 66 -12.03 19.78 24.17
C HIS A 66 -11.43 19.79 25.59
N ASN A 67 -11.18 18.64 26.21
CA ASN A 67 -10.60 18.60 27.55
C ASN A 67 -9.11 18.97 27.57
N LYS A 68 -8.36 18.54 26.54
CA LYS A 68 -6.92 18.81 26.44
C LYS A 68 -6.59 20.16 25.80
N GLN A 69 -7.55 20.78 25.10
CA GLN A 69 -7.32 21.96 24.25
C GLN A 69 -6.25 21.71 23.17
N GLU A 70 -6.19 20.48 22.65
CA GLU A 70 -5.21 20.03 21.66
C GLU A 70 -5.92 19.40 20.46
N PHE A 71 -5.57 19.83 19.24
CA PHE A 71 -6.15 19.28 18.02
C PHE A 71 -5.58 17.90 17.68
N GLU A 72 -4.26 17.77 17.66
CA GLU A 72 -3.62 16.48 17.35
C GLU A 72 -3.90 15.47 18.46
N GLN A 73 -4.37 14.29 18.09
CA GLN A 73 -4.65 13.21 19.02
C GLN A 73 -4.12 11.89 18.49
N ASP A 74 -3.47 11.14 19.37
CA ASP A 74 -3.09 9.75 19.14
C ASP A 74 -3.55 8.95 20.36
N VAL A 75 -4.68 8.25 20.22
CA VAL A 75 -5.37 7.62 21.34
C VAL A 75 -5.58 6.13 21.10
N TYR A 76 -5.52 5.37 22.19
CA TYR A 76 -5.61 3.90 22.19
C TYR A 76 -6.77 3.46 23.10
N PRO A 77 -8.02 3.42 22.58
CA PRO A 77 -9.17 2.97 23.35
C PRO A 77 -9.01 1.51 23.80
N LEU A 78 -9.64 1.17 24.93
CA LEU A 78 -9.73 -0.23 25.34
C LEU A 78 -10.59 -1.05 24.36
N PRO A 79 -10.33 -2.36 24.19
CA PRO A 79 -11.01 -3.17 23.17
C PRO A 79 -12.53 -3.19 23.22
N ASN A 80 -13.12 -2.99 24.40
CA ASN A 80 -14.56 -3.01 24.63
C ASN A 80 -15.25 -1.66 24.36
N ILE A 81 -14.50 -0.60 24.05
CA ILE A 81 -15.07 0.75 23.85
C ILE A 81 -15.72 0.87 22.47
N PHE A 82 -15.05 0.36 21.43
CA PHE A 82 -15.51 0.45 20.04
C PHE A 82 -15.40 -0.91 19.33
N PRO A 83 -16.22 -1.90 19.72
CA PRO A 83 -16.33 -3.13 18.96
C PRO A 83 -16.91 -2.84 17.57
N VAL A 84 -16.43 -3.54 16.55
CA VAL A 84 -16.90 -3.43 15.17
C VAL A 84 -17.12 -4.81 14.56
N LYS A 85 -18.10 -4.90 13.67
CA LYS A 85 -18.37 -6.06 12.83
C LYS A 85 -17.95 -5.78 11.39
N ARG A 86 -17.67 -6.85 10.66
CA ARG A 86 -17.47 -6.75 9.21
C ARG A 86 -18.66 -6.04 8.57
N GLY A 87 -18.39 -5.00 7.79
CA GLY A 87 -19.40 -4.19 7.13
C GLY A 87 -19.96 -3.04 7.97
N ASP A 88 -19.52 -2.86 9.22
CA ASP A 88 -19.93 -1.70 10.01
C ASP A 88 -19.36 -0.41 9.42
N TYR A 89 -20.16 0.64 9.41
CA TYR A 89 -19.74 1.98 8.99
C TYR A 89 -18.76 2.58 10.01
N ILE A 90 -17.60 3.00 9.53
CA ILE A 90 -16.52 3.52 10.38
C ILE A 90 -16.17 4.99 10.10
N GLY A 91 -16.67 5.56 9.00
CA GLY A 91 -16.45 6.95 8.63
C GLY A 91 -16.47 7.17 7.12
N LYS A 92 -15.89 8.28 6.67
CA LYS A 92 -15.91 8.69 5.25
C LYS A 92 -14.53 8.98 4.69
N SER A 93 -14.39 8.75 3.39
CA SER A 93 -13.24 9.16 2.59
C SER A 93 -13.02 10.66 2.64
N GLY A 94 -11.76 11.06 2.66
CA GLY A 94 -11.39 12.46 2.66
C GLY A 94 -10.05 12.69 1.99
N ASN A 95 -9.43 13.80 2.38
CA ASN A 95 -8.12 14.22 1.89
C ASN A 95 -7.29 14.86 3.04
N THR A 96 -7.49 14.38 4.27
CA THR A 96 -6.79 14.93 5.44
C THR A 96 -5.35 14.44 5.51
N GLY A 97 -4.45 15.22 6.09
CA GLY A 97 -3.03 14.86 6.19
C GLY A 97 -2.27 15.11 4.90
N HIS A 98 -1.24 14.31 4.63
CA HIS A 98 -0.43 14.41 3.43
C HIS A 98 -1.04 13.56 2.30
N SER A 99 -1.98 14.15 1.57
CA SER A 99 -2.68 13.50 0.46
C SER A 99 -2.85 14.44 -0.73
N TYR A 100 -2.55 13.95 -1.94
CA TYR A 100 -2.59 14.72 -3.18
C TYR A 100 -4.00 14.80 -3.82
N GLY A 101 -4.96 14.03 -3.31
CA GLY A 101 -6.33 13.95 -3.79
C GLY A 101 -7.14 12.96 -2.96
N ALA A 102 -8.47 13.05 -2.97
CA ALA A 102 -9.28 12.18 -2.14
C ALA A 102 -9.14 10.71 -2.59
N HIS A 103 -8.75 9.85 -1.64
CA HIS A 103 -8.59 8.42 -1.83
C HIS A 103 -8.66 7.69 -0.47
N LEU A 104 -8.78 6.36 -0.52
CA LEU A 104 -8.57 5.52 0.66
C LEU A 104 -7.14 5.02 0.67
N HIS A 105 -6.38 5.45 1.67
CA HIS A 105 -5.13 4.76 2.02
C HIS A 105 -5.45 3.66 3.02
N PHE A 106 -5.32 2.41 2.54
CA PHE A 106 -5.61 1.20 3.29
C PHE A 106 -4.33 0.40 3.54
N GLU A 107 -4.14 -0.07 4.76
CA GLU A 107 -3.06 -0.98 5.10
C GLU A 107 -3.61 -2.19 5.87
N LEU A 108 -2.90 -3.31 5.73
CA LEU A 108 -3.05 -4.48 6.58
C LEU A 108 -1.70 -4.72 7.25
N ARG A 109 -1.69 -4.93 8.56
CA ARG A 109 -0.47 -5.08 9.36
C ARG A 109 -0.58 -6.30 10.26
N GLU A 110 0.53 -6.97 10.51
CA GLU A 110 0.63 -7.95 11.61
C GLU A 110 0.47 -7.22 12.95
N GLN A 111 -0.36 -7.74 13.85
CA GLN A 111 -0.69 -7.07 15.11
C GLN A 111 0.52 -6.89 16.03
N ASP A 112 1.40 -7.89 16.13
CA ASP A 112 2.49 -7.89 17.11
C ASP A 112 3.69 -7.06 16.66
N SER A 113 4.00 -7.07 15.37
CA SER A 113 5.17 -6.38 14.81
C SER A 113 4.84 -5.06 14.11
N GLU A 114 3.56 -4.74 13.94
CA GLU A 114 3.03 -3.65 13.10
C GLU A 114 3.56 -3.65 11.66
N THR A 115 4.13 -4.77 11.21
CA THR A 115 4.74 -4.87 9.88
C THR A 115 3.64 -4.88 8.83
N PRO A 116 3.67 -3.96 7.85
CA PRO A 116 2.71 -3.97 6.75
C PRO A 116 2.85 -5.26 5.92
N VAL A 117 1.72 -5.88 5.63
CA VAL A 117 1.61 -7.05 4.73
C VAL A 117 0.83 -6.65 3.48
N ASN A 118 0.83 -7.52 2.47
CA ASN A 118 0.05 -7.29 1.26
C ASN A 118 -1.45 -7.17 1.60
N PRO A 119 -2.09 -5.99 1.43
CA PRO A 119 -3.49 -5.82 1.81
C PRO A 119 -4.45 -6.64 0.95
N LEU A 120 -4.02 -7.15 -0.20
CA LEU A 120 -4.82 -8.04 -1.04
C LEU A 120 -5.19 -9.34 -0.31
N TYR A 121 -4.48 -9.75 0.74
CA TYR A 121 -4.88 -10.88 1.59
C TYR A 121 -6.23 -10.66 2.32
N ALA A 122 -6.69 -9.41 2.45
CA ALA A 122 -8.00 -9.09 3.01
C ALA A 122 -9.16 -9.26 2.01
N TYR A 123 -8.87 -9.50 0.72
CA TYR A 123 -9.86 -9.54 -0.35
C TYR A 123 -9.81 -10.85 -1.13
N ASP A 124 -10.98 -11.36 -1.52
CA ASP A 124 -11.09 -12.47 -2.46
C ASP A 124 -11.16 -11.92 -3.89
N ILE A 125 -10.02 -11.46 -4.41
CA ILE A 125 -9.92 -10.95 -5.78
C ILE A 125 -9.48 -12.10 -6.69
N LYS A 126 -10.34 -12.46 -7.64
CA LYS A 126 -9.98 -13.42 -8.69
C LYS A 126 -9.05 -12.76 -9.68
N ASP A 127 -7.79 -13.16 -9.67
CA ASP A 127 -6.80 -12.69 -10.62
C ASP A 127 -6.14 -13.83 -11.40
N ASN A 128 -6.31 -13.80 -12.73
CA ASN A 128 -5.74 -14.72 -13.70
C ASN A 128 -4.89 -13.98 -14.75
N THR A 129 -4.54 -12.71 -14.53
CA THR A 129 -3.78 -11.91 -15.48
C THR A 129 -2.32 -11.87 -15.02
N PRO A 130 -1.37 -12.46 -15.77
CA PRO A 130 0.03 -12.44 -15.37
C PRO A 130 0.65 -11.05 -15.56
N PRO A 131 1.67 -10.69 -14.73
CA PRO A 131 2.43 -9.46 -14.93
C PRO A 131 3.13 -9.46 -16.28
N LYS A 132 3.27 -8.29 -16.89
CA LYS A 132 3.89 -8.10 -18.20
C LYS A 132 5.25 -7.43 -18.06
N ILE A 133 6.28 -8.12 -18.54
CA ILE A 133 7.61 -7.54 -18.73
C ILE A 133 7.57 -6.71 -20.02
N ASN A 134 7.63 -5.39 -19.88
CA ASN A 134 7.57 -4.46 -21.00
C ASN A 134 8.97 -4.18 -21.57
N GLY A 135 10.00 -4.27 -20.73
CA GLY A 135 11.38 -4.04 -21.14
C GLY A 135 12.40 -4.66 -20.18
N VAL A 136 13.59 -4.93 -20.71
CA VAL A 136 14.79 -5.23 -19.93
C VAL A 136 15.82 -4.16 -20.25
N TYR A 137 16.44 -3.61 -19.22
CA TYR A 137 17.53 -2.65 -19.35
C TYR A 137 18.84 -3.34 -19.03
N LEU A 138 19.85 -3.08 -19.85
CA LEU A 138 21.23 -3.43 -19.55
C LEU A 138 21.95 -2.18 -19.10
N TYR A 139 22.57 -2.28 -17.94
CA TYR A 139 23.42 -1.25 -17.39
C TYR A 139 24.86 -1.76 -17.37
N ARG A 140 25.77 -1.07 -18.06
CA ARG A 140 27.19 -1.40 -18.02
C ARG A 140 27.91 -0.49 -17.05
N PHE A 141 28.84 -1.06 -16.29
CA PHE A 141 29.59 -0.37 -15.25
C PHE A 141 31.07 -0.31 -15.63
N ASN A 142 31.69 0.84 -15.38
CA ASN A 142 33.14 1.01 -15.49
C ASN A 142 33.72 1.31 -14.10
N ASN A 143 34.53 0.40 -13.56
CA ASN A 143 35.12 0.51 -12.21
C ASN A 143 34.11 0.98 -11.14
N GLU A 144 32.97 0.29 -11.07
CA GLU A 144 31.85 0.51 -10.13
C GLU A 144 30.92 1.71 -10.41
N TYR A 145 31.26 2.60 -11.36
CA TYR A 145 30.39 3.71 -11.73
C TYR A 145 29.44 3.33 -12.87
N TYR A 146 28.16 3.65 -12.68
CA TYR A 146 27.14 3.55 -13.72
C TYR A 146 27.45 4.56 -14.83
N ASN A 147 27.58 4.09 -16.07
CA ASN A 147 27.68 4.96 -17.23
C ASN A 147 26.29 5.10 -17.91
N PRO A 148 25.58 6.22 -17.76
CA PRO A 148 24.26 6.42 -18.37
C PRO A 148 24.29 6.39 -19.90
N ASP A 149 25.43 6.71 -20.53
CA ASP A 149 25.60 6.67 -21.98
C ASP A 149 25.71 5.23 -22.53
N GLU A 150 25.92 4.24 -21.66
CA GLU A 150 25.98 2.81 -22.01
C GLU A 150 24.73 2.04 -21.58
N GLN A 151 23.62 2.73 -21.32
CA GLN A 151 22.34 2.08 -21.10
C GLN A 151 21.76 1.56 -22.42
N GLU A 152 21.55 0.24 -22.50
CA GLU A 152 20.86 -0.38 -23.62
C GLU A 152 19.47 -0.82 -23.18
N THR A 153 18.43 -0.32 -23.86
CA THR A 153 17.05 -0.78 -23.65
C THR A 153 16.75 -1.92 -24.60
N LEU A 154 16.46 -3.09 -24.06
CA LEU A 154 16.03 -4.26 -24.81
C LEU A 154 14.51 -4.41 -24.71
N SER A 155 13.85 -4.33 -25.86
CA SER A 155 12.44 -4.70 -26.01
C SER A 155 12.33 -6.15 -26.49
N LYS A 156 11.31 -6.88 -25.99
CA LYS A 156 11.00 -8.29 -26.36
C LYS A 156 12.19 -9.24 -26.24
N VAL A 157 12.56 -9.58 -25.00
CA VAL A 157 13.80 -10.31 -24.69
C VAL A 157 13.56 -11.81 -24.44
N GLU A 158 12.32 -12.24 -24.57
CA GLU A 158 11.92 -13.64 -24.42
C GLU A 158 12.64 -14.52 -25.44
N GLY A 159 13.36 -15.53 -24.95
CA GLY A 159 14.14 -16.45 -25.79
C GLY A 159 15.41 -15.88 -26.44
N ARG A 160 15.85 -14.67 -26.06
CA ARG A 160 17.02 -14.01 -26.66
C ARG A 160 18.28 -14.21 -25.82
N THR A 161 19.38 -14.57 -26.47
CA THR A 161 20.72 -14.52 -25.85
C THR A 161 21.24 -13.09 -25.86
N ILE A 162 21.55 -12.56 -24.68
CA ILE A 162 22.18 -11.25 -24.51
C ILE A 162 23.68 -11.46 -24.38
N ARG A 163 24.47 -10.80 -25.24
CA ARG A 163 25.92 -10.74 -25.09
C ARG A 163 26.30 -9.46 -24.35
N THR A 164 27.10 -9.59 -23.31
CA THR A 164 27.60 -8.45 -22.55
C THR A 164 29.08 -8.66 -22.18
N TYR A 165 29.74 -7.60 -21.75
CA TYR A 165 31.14 -7.60 -21.30
C TYR A 165 31.26 -6.76 -20.02
N GLY A 166 32.28 -7.05 -19.22
CA GLY A 166 32.49 -6.37 -17.94
C GLY A 166 31.35 -6.59 -16.94
N ILE A 167 31.25 -5.69 -15.95
CA ILE A 167 30.19 -5.72 -14.94
C ILE A 167 28.90 -5.21 -15.58
N THR A 168 27.86 -6.04 -15.57
CA THR A 168 26.56 -5.74 -16.17
C THR A 168 25.45 -5.92 -15.15
N GLY A 169 24.63 -4.89 -14.98
CA GLY A 169 23.37 -4.94 -14.23
C GLY A 169 22.18 -5.07 -15.16
N PHE A 170 21.09 -5.61 -14.63
CA PHE A 170 19.82 -5.75 -15.34
C PHE A 170 18.74 -4.94 -14.62
N GLY A 171 18.01 -4.12 -15.37
CA GLY A 171 16.75 -3.51 -14.95
C GLY A 171 15.58 -4.19 -15.64
N LEU A 172 14.42 -4.19 -15.00
CA LEU A 172 13.19 -4.71 -15.59
C LEU A 172 12.11 -3.64 -15.51
N GLU A 173 11.43 -3.36 -16.61
CA GLU A 173 10.17 -2.64 -16.61
C GLU A 173 9.04 -3.65 -16.60
N ILE A 174 8.34 -3.77 -15.47
CA ILE A 174 7.27 -4.74 -15.30
C ILE A 174 6.03 -4.02 -14.78
N HIS A 175 4.90 -4.29 -15.42
CA HIS A 175 3.59 -3.83 -14.97
C HIS A 175 2.71 -5.03 -14.66
N ASP A 176 2.11 -5.02 -13.48
CA ASP A 176 1.11 -6.01 -13.10
C ASP A 176 -0.30 -5.48 -13.35
N TYR A 177 -1.25 -6.39 -13.52
CA TYR A 177 -2.65 -6.09 -13.81
C TYR A 177 -3.56 -7.07 -13.11
N ILE A 178 -4.59 -6.56 -12.43
CA ILE A 178 -5.64 -7.39 -11.85
C ILE A 178 -6.71 -7.64 -12.90
N THR A 179 -7.13 -8.90 -13.05
CA THR A 179 -8.18 -9.32 -13.97
C THR A 179 -9.45 -8.48 -13.82
N GLY A 180 -9.87 -7.84 -14.92
CA GLY A 180 -11.07 -6.99 -14.95
C GLY A 180 -10.84 -5.52 -14.58
N TYR A 181 -9.62 -5.13 -14.21
CA TYR A 181 -9.25 -3.74 -13.90
C TYR A 181 -8.21 -3.21 -14.90
N GLY A 182 -8.38 -1.97 -15.36
CA GLY A 182 -7.47 -1.33 -16.32
C GLY A 182 -6.25 -0.63 -15.70
N ASN A 183 -6.15 -0.64 -14.37
CA ASN A 183 -5.08 0.04 -13.65
C ASN A 183 -3.78 -0.76 -13.71
N ARG A 184 -2.65 -0.04 -13.73
CA ARG A 184 -1.33 -0.63 -13.58
C ARG A 184 -1.00 -0.77 -12.11
N PHE A 185 -0.55 -1.95 -11.72
CA PHE A 185 -0.10 -2.27 -10.36
C PHE A 185 1.41 -2.56 -10.37
N GLY A 186 2.03 -2.41 -9.20
CA GLY A 186 3.40 -2.86 -8.97
C GLY A 186 3.47 -4.38 -8.84
N VAL A 187 4.62 -4.97 -9.16
CA VAL A 187 4.83 -6.40 -8.99
C VAL A 187 5.06 -6.71 -7.51
N TYR A 188 4.35 -7.71 -6.99
CA TYR A 188 4.49 -8.12 -5.59
C TYR A 188 5.87 -8.72 -5.28
N GLN A 189 6.38 -9.58 -6.16
CA GLN A 189 7.61 -10.33 -5.94
C GLN A 189 8.34 -10.57 -7.27
N LEU A 190 9.66 -10.42 -7.24
CA LEU A 190 10.56 -10.75 -8.34
C LEU A 190 11.66 -11.65 -7.81
N GLU A 191 11.84 -12.80 -8.45
CA GLU A 191 12.87 -13.78 -8.10
C GLU A 191 13.78 -14.06 -9.29
N LEU A 192 15.09 -14.04 -9.05
CA LEU A 192 16.09 -14.49 -10.01
C LEU A 192 16.39 -15.97 -9.74
N LEU A 193 15.79 -16.86 -10.55
CA LEU A 193 15.91 -18.32 -10.34
C LEU A 193 17.27 -18.89 -10.71
N SER A 194 17.93 -18.35 -11.73
CA SER A 194 19.29 -18.78 -12.13
C SER A 194 19.97 -17.75 -13.01
N MET A 195 21.27 -17.58 -12.85
CA MET A 195 22.12 -16.83 -13.78
C MET A 195 23.17 -17.78 -14.34
N ILE A 196 23.01 -18.20 -15.60
CA ILE A 196 24.02 -18.97 -16.34
C ILE A 196 24.78 -18.01 -17.24
N VAL A 197 26.02 -17.72 -16.90
CA VAL A 197 26.92 -16.90 -17.73
C VAL A 197 27.85 -17.82 -18.50
N PHE A 198 27.79 -17.77 -19.82
CA PHE A 198 28.78 -18.41 -20.69
C PHE A 198 29.86 -17.39 -21.06
N THR A 199 31.08 -17.62 -20.59
CA THR A 199 32.25 -16.86 -21.03
C THR A 199 32.83 -17.56 -22.27
N PHE A 200 32.76 -16.91 -23.42
CA PHE A 200 33.48 -17.36 -24.62
C PHE A 200 34.80 -16.60 -24.65
N CYS A 201 35.91 -17.32 -24.40
CA CYS A 201 37.28 -16.80 -24.56
C CYS A 201 37.70 -16.80 -26.03
#